data_AF-A0A133Z9B2-F1
#
_entry.id   AF-A0A133Z9B2-F1
#
_cell.length_a   1.000
_cell.length_b   1.000
_cell.length_c   1.000
_cell.angle_alpha   90.00
_cell.angle_beta   90.00
_cell.angle_gamma   90.00
#
_symmetry.space_group_name_H-M   'P 1'
#
loop_
_entity.id
_entity.type
_entity.pdbx_description
1 polymer ?
#
loop_
_entity_poly.entity_id
_entity_poly.type
_entity_poly.pdbx_seq_one_letter_code
_entity_poly.pdbx_strand_id
1 'polypeptide(L)'
;MMNDEVREALEYQAGVQEKAHRTTAAPVWMAVLFGLVYGVSIFVLALNRGGWQSFLTMGGLFVVLCVLAWQIARLSKVRPAMRQDPFTQPKVSKSFYAALSFMLWPLFVDLINNFFDPMPVWPCVLFGACATAHSAWMLRSGALMNPGVQ
;
A
#
# COMPACT_ATOMS: atom_id res chain seq x y z
N MET A 1 10.61 41.54 -9.89
CA MET A 1 11.84 40.96 -9.32
C MET A 1 11.52 40.00 -8.19
N MET A 2 11.23 40.40 -6.94
CA MET A 2 10.96 39.44 -5.85
C MET A 2 9.78 38.48 -6.12
N ASN A 3 8.70 38.97 -6.76
CA ASN A 3 7.57 38.11 -7.13
C ASN A 3 7.90 37.11 -8.26
N ASP A 4 8.85 37.45 -9.13
CA ASP A 4 9.25 36.58 -10.24
C ASP A 4 10.17 35.46 -9.74
N GLU A 5 11.10 35.78 -8.83
CA GLU A 5 11.97 34.82 -8.16
C GLU A 5 11.18 33.84 -7.27
N VAL A 6 10.18 34.33 -6.52
CA VAL A 6 9.29 33.47 -5.72
C VAL A 6 8.46 32.54 -6.61
N ARG A 7 7.96 33.04 -7.75
CA ARG A 7 7.21 32.21 -8.69
C ARG A 7 8.09 31.14 -9.33
N GLU A 8 9.31 31.50 -9.75
CA GLU A 8 10.29 30.56 -10.30
C GLU A 8 10.69 29.49 -9.27
N ALA A 9 10.87 29.86 -8.00
CA ALA A 9 11.15 28.92 -6.92
C ALA A 9 9.98 27.94 -6.68
N LEU A 10 8.73 28.41 -6.72
CA LEU A 10 7.54 27.56 -6.59
C LEU A 10 7.38 26.60 -7.78
N GLU A 11 7.62 27.08 -9.01
CA GLU A 11 7.57 26.25 -10.22
C GLU A 11 8.67 25.18 -10.22
N TYR A 12 9.88 25.54 -9.79
CA TYR A 12 10.97 24.60 -9.60
C TYR A 12 10.62 23.54 -8.55
N GLN A 13 10.07 23.96 -7.40
CA GLN A 13 9.66 23.03 -6.35
C GLN A 13 8.53 22.10 -6.82
N ALA A 14 7.56 22.61 -7.57
CA ALA A 14 6.49 21.80 -8.17
C ALA A 14 7.05 20.78 -9.17
N GLY A 15 8.00 21.18 -10.04
CA GLY A 15 8.66 20.29 -10.99
C GLY A 15 9.50 19.20 -10.30
N VAL A 16 10.20 19.55 -9.22
CA VAL A 16 10.96 18.58 -8.39
C VAL A 16 10.02 17.61 -7.70
N GLN A 17 8.90 18.09 -7.13
CA GLN A 17 7.88 17.25 -6.51
C GLN A 17 7.23 16.29 -7.52
N GLU A 18 6.83 16.77 -8.70
CA GLU A 18 6.23 15.91 -9.72
C GLU A 18 7.21 14.82 -10.18
N LYS A 19 8.48 15.18 -10.40
CA LYS A 19 9.52 14.23 -10.80
C LYS A 19 9.76 13.20 -9.71
N ALA A 20 9.86 13.62 -8.46
CA ALA A 20 9.98 12.73 -7.31
C ALA A 20 8.80 11.78 -7.23
N HIS A 21 7.58 12.30 -7.37
CA HIS A 21 6.33 11.53 -7.32
C HIS A 21 6.24 10.47 -8.41
N ARG A 22 6.70 10.76 -9.64
CA ARG A 22 6.79 9.77 -10.72
C ARG A 22 7.79 8.66 -10.44
N THR A 23 8.91 8.96 -9.80
CA THR A 23 9.93 7.95 -9.45
C THR A 23 9.56 7.08 -8.25
N THR A 24 8.77 7.60 -7.31
CA THR A 24 8.37 6.87 -6.08
C THR A 24 7.02 6.17 -6.20
N ALA A 25 6.18 6.54 -7.17
CA ALA A 25 4.90 5.88 -7.40
C ALA A 25 5.08 4.39 -7.72
N ALA A 26 4.29 3.54 -7.06
CA ALA A 26 4.26 2.14 -7.40
C ALA A 26 3.61 1.94 -8.77
N PRO A 27 4.09 0.95 -9.56
CA PRO A 27 3.52 0.67 -10.86
C PRO A 27 2.07 0.17 -10.74
N VAL A 28 1.23 0.51 -11.73
CA VAL A 28 -0.21 0.21 -11.75
C VAL A 28 -0.51 -1.27 -11.55
N TRP A 29 0.33 -2.16 -12.09
CA TRP A 29 0.15 -3.61 -11.94
C TRP A 29 0.16 -4.08 -10.48
N MET A 30 0.84 -3.39 -9.57
CA MET A 30 0.82 -3.73 -8.14
C MET A 30 -0.56 -3.48 -7.54
N ALA A 31 -1.20 -2.37 -7.90
CA ALA A 31 -2.56 -2.07 -7.43
C ALA A 31 -3.57 -3.10 -7.97
N VAL A 32 -3.41 -3.50 -9.24
CA VAL A 32 -4.22 -4.55 -9.86
C VAL A 32 -3.98 -5.90 -9.17
N LEU A 33 -2.73 -6.28 -8.93
CA LEU A 33 -2.36 -7.50 -8.23
C LEU A 33 -2.98 -7.55 -6.84
N PHE A 34 -2.85 -6.46 -6.07
CA PHE A 34 -3.40 -6.40 -4.72
C PHE A 34 -4.92 -6.48 -4.76
N GLY A 35 -5.56 -5.74 -5.69
CA GLY A 35 -6.99 -5.80 -5.92
C GLY A 35 -7.49 -7.22 -6.22
N LEU A 36 -6.77 -7.93 -7.09
CA LEU A 36 -7.11 -9.30 -7.50
C LEU A 36 -6.92 -10.29 -6.36
N VAL A 37 -5.78 -10.26 -5.66
CA VAL A 37 -5.52 -11.12 -4.51
C VAL A 37 -6.57 -10.91 -3.42
N TYR A 38 -6.94 -9.65 -3.16
CA TYR A 38 -7.98 -9.33 -2.19
C TYR A 38 -9.36 -9.80 -2.63
N GLY A 39 -9.74 -9.55 -3.88
CA GLY A 39 -11.01 -10.00 -4.43
C GLY A 39 -11.15 -11.52 -4.36
N VAL A 40 -10.09 -12.25 -4.72
CA VAL A 40 -10.03 -13.71 -4.59
C VAL A 40 -10.13 -14.13 -3.12
N SER A 41 -9.43 -13.47 -2.21
CA SER A 41 -9.47 -13.80 -0.77
C SER A 41 -10.88 -13.61 -0.18
N ILE A 42 -11.57 -12.52 -0.51
CA ILE A 42 -12.95 -12.27 -0.08
C ILE A 42 -13.92 -13.28 -0.70
N PHE A 43 -13.74 -13.62 -1.97
CA PHE A 43 -14.56 -14.62 -2.65
C PHE A 43 -14.37 -16.01 -2.01
N VAL A 44 -13.13 -16.39 -1.72
CA VAL A 44 -12.79 -17.65 -1.03
C VAL A 44 -13.41 -17.69 0.37
N LEU A 45 -13.30 -16.59 1.13
CA LEU A 45 -13.95 -16.44 2.44
C LEU A 45 -15.47 -16.53 2.35
N ALA A 46 -16.09 -15.95 1.32
CA ALA A 46 -17.54 -16.01 1.13
C ALA A 46 -18.06 -17.42 0.82
N LEU A 47 -17.22 -18.27 0.23
CA LEU A 47 -17.60 -19.66 -0.08
C LEU A 47 -17.49 -20.59 1.12
N ASN A 48 -16.64 -20.27 2.10
CA ASN A 48 -16.43 -20.95 3.40
C ASN A 48 -16.74 -22.48 3.42
N ARG A 49 -15.96 -23.28 2.68
CA ARG A 49 -16.10 -24.75 2.57
C ARG A 49 -14.95 -25.56 3.18
N GLY A 50 -14.04 -24.95 3.95
CA GLY A 50 -13.08 -25.69 4.78
C GLY A 50 -11.64 -25.15 4.75
N GLY A 51 -10.79 -25.71 5.62
CA GLY A 51 -9.46 -25.13 5.93
C GLY A 51 -8.47 -25.04 4.77
N TRP A 52 -8.68 -25.77 3.66
CA TRP A 52 -7.80 -25.64 2.48
C TRP A 52 -7.88 -24.24 1.84
N GLN A 53 -9.02 -23.57 1.98
CA GLN A 53 -9.29 -22.23 1.46
C GLN A 53 -8.54 -21.15 2.24
N SER A 54 -8.37 -21.33 3.55
CA SER A 54 -7.55 -20.46 4.40
C SER A 54 -6.09 -20.43 3.93
N PHE A 55 -5.55 -21.56 3.44
CA PHE A 55 -4.20 -21.57 2.85
C PHE A 55 -4.10 -20.74 1.57
N LEU A 56 -5.15 -20.67 0.74
CA LEU A 56 -5.17 -19.80 -0.44
C LEU A 56 -5.16 -18.32 -0.04
N THR A 57 -5.98 -17.95 0.94
CA THR A 57 -6.03 -16.58 1.46
C THR A 57 -4.69 -16.17 2.07
N MET A 58 -4.10 -17.02 2.91
CA MET A 58 -2.78 -16.77 3.50
C MET A 58 -1.68 -16.70 2.44
N GLY A 59 -1.66 -17.62 1.47
CA GLY A 59 -0.69 -17.63 0.39
C GLY A 59 -0.77 -16.38 -0.49
N GLY A 60 -1.99 -15.95 -0.84
CA GLY A 60 -2.22 -14.71 -1.59
C GLY A 60 -1.69 -13.48 -0.84
N LEU A 61 -2.07 -13.33 0.43
CA LEU A 61 -1.59 -12.21 1.26
C LEU A 61 -0.07 -12.24 1.46
N PHE A 62 0.53 -13.42 1.59
CA PHE A 62 1.98 -13.56 1.67
C PHE A 62 2.68 -13.04 0.40
N VAL A 63 2.18 -13.39 -0.80
CA VAL A 63 2.71 -12.85 -2.06
C VAL A 63 2.64 -11.32 -2.08
N VAL A 64 1.56 -10.75 -1.59
CA VAL A 64 1.39 -9.29 -1.50
C VAL A 64 2.41 -8.67 -0.55
N LEU A 65 2.63 -9.26 0.63
CA LEU A 65 3.67 -8.81 1.56
C LEU A 65 5.07 -8.89 0.96
N CYS A 66 5.40 -9.95 0.21
CA CYS A 66 6.68 -10.07 -0.50
C CYS A 66 6.85 -8.95 -1.54
N VAL A 67 5.81 -8.67 -2.33
CA VAL A 67 5.82 -7.61 -3.34
C VAL A 67 5.94 -6.22 -2.70
N LEU A 68 5.28 -5.98 -1.56
CA LEU A 68 5.46 -4.77 -0.76
C LEU A 68 6.88 -4.64 -0.22
N ALA A 69 7.43 -5.69 0.38
CA ALA A 69 8.78 -5.69 0.92
C ALA A 69 9.82 -5.44 -0.19
N TRP A 70 9.64 -6.04 -1.36
CA TRP A 70 10.46 -5.79 -2.54
C TRP A 70 10.38 -4.34 -3.00
N GLN A 71 9.18 -3.77 -3.11
CA GLN A 71 9.00 -2.38 -3.52
C GLN A 71 9.59 -1.40 -2.50
N ILE A 72 9.43 -1.66 -1.20
CA ILE A 72 10.08 -0.89 -0.14
C ILE A 72 11.60 -0.99 -0.30
N ALA A 73 12.17 -2.19 -0.40
CA ALA A 73 13.61 -2.37 -0.58
C ALA A 73 14.15 -1.67 -1.84
N ARG A 74 13.37 -1.64 -2.93
CA ARG A 74 13.69 -0.89 -4.16
C ARG A 74 13.71 0.62 -3.91
N LEU A 75 12.71 1.16 -3.22
CA LEU A 75 12.61 2.59 -2.90
C LEU A 75 13.65 3.02 -1.84
N SER A 76 14.07 2.13 -0.94
CA SER A 76 15.12 2.41 0.04
C SER A 76 16.51 2.58 -0.60
N LYS A 77 16.72 2.01 -1.80
CA LYS A 77 18.01 2.03 -2.52
C LYS A 77 18.27 3.31 -3.33
N VAL A 78 17.46 4.37 -3.18
CA VAL A 78 17.68 5.62 -3.93
C VAL A 78 19.01 6.27 -3.53
N ARG A 79 19.82 6.59 -4.55
CA ARG A 79 21.20 7.07 -4.43
C ARG A 79 21.28 8.33 -3.54
N PRO A 80 22.14 8.37 -2.51
CA PRO A 80 22.31 9.52 -1.62
C PRO A 80 22.58 10.85 -2.34
N ALA A 81 23.16 10.79 -3.54
CA ALA A 81 23.52 11.96 -4.35
C ALA A 81 22.35 12.84 -4.84
N MET A 82 21.10 12.37 -4.75
CA MET A 82 19.91 13.20 -5.05
C MET A 82 19.17 13.69 -3.79
N ARG A 83 19.73 13.46 -2.60
CA ARG A 83 19.15 13.96 -1.35
C ARG A 83 19.65 15.38 -1.10
N GLN A 84 18.72 16.29 -0.81
CA GLN A 84 19.05 17.61 -0.25
C GLN A 84 19.71 17.46 1.14
N ASP A 85 19.39 16.39 1.89
CA ASP A 85 20.00 16.05 3.17
C ASP A 85 20.53 14.59 3.19
N PRO A 86 21.85 14.38 3.34
CA PRO A 86 22.46 13.05 3.42
C PRO A 86 22.06 12.23 4.67
N PHE A 87 21.67 12.88 5.76
CA PHE A 87 21.42 12.22 7.05
C PHE A 87 19.96 11.79 7.23
N THR A 88 19.04 12.36 6.45
CA THR A 88 17.63 12.00 6.51
C THR A 88 17.36 10.77 5.62
N GLN A 89 17.02 9.66 6.26
CA GLN A 89 16.66 8.41 5.58
C GLN A 89 15.14 8.34 5.34
N PRO A 90 14.70 7.84 4.17
CA PRO A 90 13.28 7.61 3.92
C PRO A 90 12.77 6.56 4.91
N LYS A 91 11.72 6.91 5.65
CA LYS A 91 11.07 6.02 6.62
C LYS A 91 9.69 5.64 6.12
N VAL A 92 9.24 4.47 6.51
CA VAL A 92 7.87 4.03 6.29
C VAL A 92 6.91 5.02 6.96
N SER A 93 5.90 5.49 6.24
CA SER A 93 4.97 6.50 6.76
C SER A 93 3.98 5.90 7.77
N LYS A 94 3.37 6.73 8.63
CA LYS A 94 2.28 6.29 9.51
C LYS A 94 1.08 5.75 8.72
N SER A 95 0.80 6.36 7.57
CA SER A 95 -0.27 5.94 6.66
C SER A 95 -0.05 4.56 6.05
N PHE A 96 1.21 4.14 5.88
CA PHE A 96 1.53 2.77 5.48
C PHE A 96 1.06 1.76 6.53
N TYR A 97 1.31 2.01 7.81
CA TYR A 97 0.87 1.10 8.88
C TYR A 97 -0.65 1.01 8.95
N ALA A 98 -1.35 2.13 8.78
CA ALA A 98 -2.82 2.12 8.68
C ALA A 98 -3.29 1.27 7.49
N ALA A 99 -2.63 1.39 6.33
CA ALA A 99 -2.96 0.60 5.16
C ALA A 99 -2.67 -0.89 5.36
N LEU A 100 -1.55 -1.24 5.99
CA LEU A 100 -1.20 -2.61 6.32
C LEU A 100 -2.25 -3.26 7.25
N SER A 101 -2.76 -2.52 8.24
CA SER A 101 -3.83 -3.02 9.12
C SER A 101 -5.11 -3.37 8.36
N PHE A 102 -5.55 -2.49 7.45
CA PHE A 102 -6.70 -2.79 6.58
C PHE A 102 -6.44 -3.96 5.64
N MET A 103 -5.19 -4.14 5.22
CA MET A 103 -4.73 -5.18 4.30
C MET A 103 -4.65 -6.58 4.93
N LEU A 104 -4.48 -6.66 6.26
CA LEU A 104 -4.42 -7.91 7.00
C LEU A 104 -5.78 -8.34 7.56
N TRP A 105 -6.82 -7.50 7.41
CA TRP A 105 -8.17 -7.77 7.89
C TRP A 105 -8.77 -9.14 7.47
N PRO A 106 -8.58 -9.64 6.22
CA PRO A 106 -9.11 -10.94 5.81
C PRO A 106 -8.59 -12.09 6.68
N LEU A 107 -7.39 -11.99 7.26
CA LEU A 107 -6.88 -12.99 8.20
C LEU A 107 -7.66 -12.98 9.52
N PHE A 108 -8.07 -11.81 9.99
CA PHE A 108 -8.92 -11.71 11.18
C PHE A 108 -10.32 -12.29 10.92
N VAL A 109 -10.88 -12.05 9.74
CA VAL A 109 -12.16 -12.65 9.34
C VAL A 109 -12.06 -14.17 9.22
N ASP A 110 -11.00 -14.67 8.57
CA ASP A 110 -10.73 -16.10 8.46
C ASP A 110 -10.57 -16.75 9.84
N LEU A 111 -9.85 -16.10 10.75
CA LEU A 111 -9.71 -16.54 12.14
C LEU A 111 -11.08 -16.59 12.84
N ILE A 112 -11.89 -15.54 12.74
CA ILE A 112 -13.22 -15.51 13.35
C ILE A 112 -14.10 -16.64 12.79
N ASN A 113 -14.14 -16.81 11.47
CA ASN A 113 -14.98 -17.82 10.82
C ASN A 113 -14.55 -19.26 11.14
N ASN A 114 -13.29 -19.51 11.48
CA ASN A 114 -12.79 -20.83 11.85
C ASN A 114 -13.02 -21.16 13.34
N PHE A 115 -13.14 -20.16 14.22
CA PHE A 115 -13.25 -20.35 15.67
C PHE A 115 -14.60 -19.94 16.27
N PHE A 116 -15.39 -19.14 15.57
CA PHE A 116 -16.68 -18.59 16.00
C PHE A 116 -17.73 -18.79 14.91
N ASP A 117 -18.99 -18.40 15.20
CA ASP A 117 -20.04 -18.41 14.20
C ASP A 117 -19.64 -17.57 12.97
N PRO A 118 -19.84 -18.11 11.75
CA PRO A 118 -19.39 -17.47 10.54
C PRO A 118 -20.03 -16.09 10.39
N MET A 119 -19.20 -15.08 10.18
CA MET A 119 -19.69 -13.75 9.89
C MET A 119 -20.50 -13.74 8.59
N PRO A 120 -21.55 -12.89 8.49
CA PRO A 120 -22.25 -12.67 7.24
C PRO A 120 -21.26 -12.29 6.12
N VAL A 121 -21.61 -12.55 4.87
CA VAL A 121 -20.72 -12.24 3.72
C VAL A 121 -20.62 -10.74 3.43
N TRP A 122 -21.67 -9.95 3.75
CA TRP A 122 -21.73 -8.53 3.38
C TRP A 122 -20.66 -7.61 4.01
N PRO A 123 -20.22 -7.79 5.29
CA PRO A 123 -19.10 -7.03 5.84
C PRO A 123 -17.80 -7.37 5.12
N CYS A 124 -17.60 -8.63 4.71
CA CYS A 124 -16.41 -9.06 3.97
C CYS A 124 -16.28 -8.29 2.64
N VAL A 125 -17.40 -8.08 1.94
CA VAL A 125 -17.44 -7.30 0.69
C VAL A 125 -17.12 -5.83 0.93
N LEU A 126 -17.72 -5.20 1.96
CA LEU A 126 -17.45 -3.79 2.31
C LEU A 126 -15.98 -3.57 2.70
N PHE A 127 -15.43 -4.41 3.58
CA PHE A 127 -14.03 -4.33 3.97
C PHE A 127 -13.09 -4.63 2.79
N GLY A 128 -13.47 -5.53 1.89
CA GLY A 128 -12.74 -5.80 0.65
C GLY A 128 -12.66 -4.57 -0.27
N ALA A 129 -13.78 -3.86 -0.48
CA ALA A 129 -13.82 -2.62 -1.24
C ALA A 129 -12.98 -1.50 -0.59
N CYS A 130 -13.07 -1.36 0.74
CA CYS A 130 -12.26 -0.40 1.48
C CYS A 130 -10.76 -0.73 1.38
N ALA A 131 -10.37 -2.00 1.57
CA ALA A 131 -8.98 -2.41 1.50
C ALA A 131 -8.38 -2.24 0.10
N THR A 132 -9.14 -2.52 -0.96
CA THR A 132 -8.69 -2.30 -2.34
C THR A 132 -8.54 -0.83 -2.68
N ALA A 133 -9.52 0.01 -2.32
CA ALA A 133 -9.44 1.46 -2.47
C ALA A 133 -8.24 2.04 -1.68
N HIS A 134 -8.04 1.57 -0.44
CA HIS A 134 -6.97 2.03 0.42
C HIS A 134 -5.59 1.56 -0.03
N SER A 135 -5.49 0.34 -0.58
CA SER A 135 -4.26 -0.18 -1.21
C SER A 135 -3.89 0.63 -2.46
N ALA A 136 -4.86 0.92 -3.32
CA ALA A 136 -4.65 1.76 -4.50
C ALA A 136 -4.24 3.18 -4.12
N TRP A 137 -4.85 3.74 -3.07
CA TRP A 137 -4.45 5.03 -2.52
C TRP A 137 -3.01 4.98 -2.00
N MET A 138 -2.66 4.01 -1.14
CA MET A 138 -1.33 3.88 -0.53
C MET A 138 -0.20 3.76 -1.56
N LEU A 139 -0.43 2.97 -2.62
CA LEU A 139 0.53 2.75 -3.70
C LEU A 139 0.76 4.00 -4.56
N ARG A 140 -0.24 4.90 -4.64
CA ARG A 140 -0.23 6.07 -5.52
C ARG A 140 -0.02 7.40 -4.81
N SER A 141 -0.17 7.47 -3.48
CA SER A 141 -0.03 8.72 -2.71
C SER A 141 1.40 8.96 -2.19
N GLY A 142 2.34 8.06 -2.49
CA GLY A 142 3.67 8.08 -1.87
C GLY A 142 3.67 7.62 -0.41
N ALA A 143 2.55 7.14 0.13
CA ALA A 143 2.45 6.68 1.52
C ALA A 143 3.39 5.50 1.86
N LEU A 144 3.93 4.79 0.86
CA LEU A 144 4.94 3.75 1.07
C LEU A 144 6.20 4.27 1.79
N MET A 145 6.65 5.48 1.47
CA MET A 145 7.80 6.11 2.10
C MET A 145 7.59 7.59 2.28
N ASN A 146 7.76 8.08 3.51
CA ASN A 146 7.84 9.49 3.76
C ASN A 146 9.24 9.99 3.34
N PRO A 147 9.37 10.93 2.39
CA PRO A 147 10.66 11.48 1.96
C PRO A 147 11.39 12.28 3.04
N GLY A 148 10.82 12.45 4.24
CA GLY A 148 11.53 13.09 5.35
C GLY A 148 11.64 14.60 5.17
N VAL A 149 10.65 15.23 4.54
CA VAL A 149 10.52 16.69 4.59
C VAL A 149 9.92 17.03 5.95
N GLN A 150 10.78 17.44 6.88
CA GLN A 150 10.38 18.26 8.02
C GLN A 150 10.50 19.72 7.63
#